data_AF-A0A2N2P711-F1
#
_entry.id   AF-A0A2N2P711-F1
#
_cell.length_a   1.000
_cell.length_b   1.000
_cell.length_c   1.000
_cell.angle_alpha   90.00
_cell.angle_beta   90.00
_cell.angle_gamma   90.00
#
_symmetry.space_group_name_H-M   'P 1'
#
loop_
_entity.id
_entity.type
_entity.pdbx_description
1 polymer ?
#
loop_
_entity_poly.entity_id
_entity_poly.type
_entity_poly.pdbx_seq_one_letter_code
_entity_poly.pdbx_strand_id
1 'polypeptide(L)'
;MVENEKIEKSEKGTRNGRKSKNQIWIIVGIVILFVVVAGGTTGGYLIHKSNTNPEFCATCHIMGKNVTSYLTSNNLDNVHAQANVECKDCHNYPVSSEISSGINYVLGNYKVNIEGQLLPVSYDDELCFKCHISYDHVALSTDLLHRNPHKNHNGELECKTCHISHGEQIDYCSTCHDNGGQRMDGDETARIN
;
A
#
# COMPACT_ATOMS: atom_id res chain seq x y z
N MET A 1 71.36 55.88 -5.73
CA MET A 1 70.14 56.24 -4.98
C MET A 1 68.98 55.56 -5.70
N VAL A 2 68.11 54.72 -5.15
CA VAL A 2 67.64 54.46 -3.78
C VAL A 2 67.30 52.96 -3.66
N GLU A 3 67.38 52.46 -2.43
CA GLU A 3 67.18 51.07 -1.97
C GLU A 3 65.69 50.73 -1.69
N ASN A 4 65.45 49.49 -1.23
CA ASN A 4 64.21 48.89 -0.66
C ASN A 4 63.29 48.14 -1.66
N GLU A 5 62.70 46.98 -1.36
CA GLU A 5 62.74 46.04 -0.23
C GLU A 5 62.11 44.71 -0.70
N LYS A 6 62.52 43.58 -0.09
CA LYS A 6 61.94 42.24 -0.30
C LYS A 6 60.47 42.17 0.12
N ILE A 7 59.64 41.47 -0.65
CA ILE A 7 58.47 40.75 -0.11
C ILE A 7 58.44 39.34 -0.73
N GLU A 8 58.87 38.35 0.05
CA GLU A 8 58.55 36.94 -0.17
C GLU A 8 57.06 36.70 0.14
N LYS A 9 56.29 36.22 -0.84
CA LYS A 9 54.96 35.65 -0.59
C LYS A 9 54.97 34.17 -0.96
N SER A 10 54.97 33.36 0.08
CA SER A 10 54.83 31.90 0.08
C SER A 10 53.69 31.43 -0.83
N GLU A 11 54.04 30.66 -1.85
CA GLU A 11 53.11 29.78 -2.56
C GLU A 11 52.81 28.56 -1.68
N LYS A 12 51.61 28.51 -1.10
CA LYS A 12 51.07 27.27 -0.51
C LYS A 12 50.69 26.33 -1.64
N GLY A 13 51.62 25.47 -2.04
CA GLY A 13 51.34 24.33 -2.90
C GLY A 13 50.25 23.45 -2.31
N THR A 14 49.17 23.25 -3.07
CA THR A 14 48.15 22.23 -2.84
C THR A 14 48.82 20.85 -2.86
N ARG A 15 49.16 20.35 -1.67
CA ARG A 15 49.60 18.96 -1.50
C ARG A 15 48.38 18.05 -1.63
N ASN A 16 48.22 17.43 -2.80
CA ASN A 16 47.42 16.22 -2.95
C ASN A 16 48.11 15.09 -2.16
N GLY A 17 47.88 15.06 -0.84
CA GLY A 17 48.38 14.00 0.04
C GLY A 17 47.65 12.69 -0.27
N ARG A 18 48.38 11.70 -0.80
CA ARG A 18 47.87 10.34 -0.99
C ARG A 18 47.50 9.78 0.39
N LYS A 19 46.20 9.61 0.65
CA LYS A 19 45.68 9.12 1.95
C LYS A 19 46.32 7.78 2.30
N SER A 20 46.73 7.59 3.55
CA SER A 20 47.34 6.34 4.00
C SER A 20 46.31 5.21 3.99
N LYS A 21 46.75 3.94 3.84
CA LYS A 21 45.84 2.78 3.85
C LYS A 21 44.91 2.79 5.08
N ASN A 22 45.42 3.21 6.24
CA ASN A 22 44.65 3.28 7.48
C ASN A 22 43.57 4.38 7.44
N GLN A 23 43.85 5.52 6.81
CA GLN A 23 42.84 6.55 6.58
C GLN A 23 41.76 6.10 5.61
N ILE A 24 42.09 5.27 4.61
CA ILE A 24 41.10 4.68 3.69
C ILE A 24 40.18 3.73 4.46
N TRP A 25 40.72 2.84 5.31
CA TRP A 25 39.92 1.93 6.13
C TRP A 25 39.03 2.65 7.15
N ILE A 26 39.51 3.74 7.75
CA ILE A 26 38.69 4.58 8.65
C ILE A 26 37.54 5.23 7.88
N ILE A 27 37.80 5.80 6.70
CA ILE A 27 36.75 6.42 5.88
C ILE A 27 35.73 5.38 5.43
N VAL A 28 36.18 4.20 4.98
CA VAL A 28 35.29 3.10 4.62
C VAL A 28 34.46 2.66 5.82
N GLY A 29 35.06 2.53 7.01
CA GLY A 29 34.34 2.22 8.24
C GLY A 29 33.27 3.27 8.60
N ILE A 30 33.59 4.56 8.47
CA ILE A 30 32.64 5.66 8.71
C ILE A 30 31.51 5.64 7.68
N VAL A 31 31.82 5.41 6.39
CA VAL A 31 30.81 5.34 5.32
C VAL A 31 29.88 4.15 5.54
N ILE A 32 30.42 2.97 5.88
CA ILE A 32 29.61 1.79 6.20
C ILE A 32 28.74 2.06 7.43
N LEU A 33 29.32 2.63 8.50
CA LEU A 33 28.57 2.98 9.70
C LEU A 33 27.44 3.98 9.39
N PHE A 34 27.72 4.98 8.56
CA PHE A 34 26.72 5.96 8.15
C PHE A 34 25.60 5.33 7.33
N VAL A 35 25.92 4.45 6.37
CA VAL A 35 24.92 3.71 5.58
C VAL A 35 24.07 2.79 6.46
N VAL A 36 24.67 2.12 7.45
CA VAL A 36 23.94 1.23 8.37
C VAL A 36 23.04 2.04 9.31
N VAL A 37 23.54 3.13 9.90
CA VAL A 37 22.75 3.97 10.81
C VAL A 37 21.63 4.71 10.06
N ALA A 38 21.95 5.32 8.92
CA ALA A 38 20.96 5.99 8.08
C ALA A 38 19.96 4.99 7.48
N GLY A 39 20.43 3.81 7.05
CA GLY A 39 19.59 2.74 6.51
C GLY A 39 18.66 2.13 7.55
N GLY A 40 19.12 1.93 8.78
CA GLY A 40 18.30 1.40 9.87
C GLY A 40 17.21 2.37 10.34
N THR A 41 17.55 3.65 10.56
CA THR A 41 16.58 4.66 11.00
C THR A 41 15.60 5.04 9.90
N THR A 42 16.08 5.20 8.66
CA THR A 42 15.23 5.51 7.51
C THR A 42 14.37 4.31 7.11
N GLY A 43 14.95 3.10 7.08
CA GLY A 43 14.23 1.88 6.71
C GLY A 43 13.09 1.57 7.68
N GLY A 44 13.33 1.65 8.99
CA GLY A 44 12.27 1.46 10.00
C GLY A 44 11.14 2.48 9.88
N TYR A 45 11.47 3.76 9.64
CA TYR A 45 10.47 4.80 9.42
C TYR A 45 9.62 4.56 8.17
N LEU A 46 10.25 4.17 7.05
CA LEU A 46 9.54 3.86 5.81
C LEU A 46 8.64 2.63 5.94
N ILE A 47 9.10 1.58 6.65
CA ILE A 47 8.26 0.40 6.93
C ILE A 47 7.06 0.80 7.78
N HIS A 48 7.26 1.61 8.83
CA HIS A 48 6.15 2.10 9.64
C HIS A 48 5.15 2.89 8.79
N LYS A 49 5.62 3.82 7.94
CA LYS A 49 4.78 4.57 7.00
C LYS A 49 4.04 3.66 6.01
N SER A 50 4.69 2.61 5.51
CA SER A 50 4.06 1.61 4.65
C SER A 50 2.91 0.89 5.34
N ASN A 51 3.05 0.61 6.64
CA ASN A 51 2.01 -0.07 7.39
C ASN A 51 0.83 0.85 7.74
N THR A 52 1.08 2.09 8.14
CA THR A 52 0.08 2.93 8.80
C THR A 52 -0.44 4.11 7.99
N ASN A 53 0.19 4.44 6.85
CA ASN A 53 -0.20 5.60 6.06
C ASN A 53 -0.67 5.21 4.64
N PRO A 54 -1.98 5.23 4.36
CA PRO A 54 -2.50 4.84 3.05
C PRO A 54 -1.94 5.71 1.91
N GLU A 55 -1.69 7.00 2.15
CA GLU A 55 -1.13 7.90 1.15
C GLU A 55 0.29 7.52 0.73
N PHE A 56 1.04 6.83 1.61
CA PHE A 56 2.39 6.39 1.31
C PHE A 56 2.42 5.39 0.16
N CYS A 57 1.40 4.53 0.05
CA CYS A 57 1.29 3.53 -1.02
C CYS A 57 1.27 4.17 -2.42
N ALA A 58 0.67 5.36 -2.56
CA ALA A 58 0.62 6.09 -3.82
C ALA A 58 1.98 6.73 -4.23
N THR A 59 2.98 6.72 -3.35
CA THR A 59 4.29 7.32 -3.62
C THR A 59 5.28 6.36 -4.28
N CYS A 60 5.11 5.05 -4.07
CA CYS A 60 6.04 4.03 -4.54
C CYS A 60 5.47 3.15 -5.65
N HIS A 61 4.15 3.04 -5.81
CA HIS A 61 3.52 2.28 -6.89
C HIS A 61 2.14 2.85 -7.25
N ILE A 62 1.51 2.32 -8.30
CA ILE A 62 0.25 2.85 -8.85
C ILE A 62 -0.94 2.48 -7.96
N MET A 63 -1.15 3.23 -6.88
CA MET A 63 -2.27 3.05 -5.95
C MET A 63 -3.16 4.25 -5.78
N GLY A 64 -2.88 5.39 -6.41
CA GLY A 64 -3.60 6.64 -6.17
C GLY A 64 -5.13 6.49 -6.18
N LYS A 65 -5.68 5.81 -7.20
CA LYS A 65 -7.13 5.54 -7.28
C LYS A 65 -7.66 4.72 -6.10
N ASN A 66 -6.96 3.65 -5.72
CA ASN A 66 -7.40 2.76 -4.62
C ASN A 66 -7.23 3.44 -3.26
N VAL A 67 -6.20 4.29 -3.09
CA VAL A 67 -6.04 5.13 -1.91
C VAL A 67 -7.18 6.14 -1.80
N THR A 68 -7.54 6.81 -2.89
CA THR A 68 -8.70 7.70 -2.91
C THR A 68 -9.99 6.95 -2.60
N SER A 69 -10.20 5.77 -3.21
CA SER A 69 -11.36 4.92 -2.91
C SER A 69 -11.43 4.59 -1.42
N TYR A 70 -10.33 4.11 -0.84
CA TYR A 70 -10.22 3.76 0.57
C TYR A 70 -10.47 4.96 1.51
N LEU A 71 -10.00 6.16 1.15
CA LEU A 71 -10.13 7.35 2.00
C LEU A 71 -11.49 8.06 1.87
N THR A 72 -12.12 8.05 0.70
CA THR A 72 -13.22 8.98 0.41
C THR A 72 -14.44 8.38 -0.29
N SER A 73 -14.39 7.14 -0.77
CA SER A 73 -15.55 6.53 -1.45
C SER A 73 -16.55 5.93 -0.46
N ASN A 74 -17.64 5.36 -0.99
CA ASN A 74 -18.55 4.51 -0.23
C ASN A 74 -18.32 3.01 -0.50
N ASN A 75 -17.23 2.65 -1.20
CA ASN A 75 -16.92 1.25 -1.50
C ASN A 75 -16.50 0.49 -0.24
N LEU A 76 -16.42 -0.84 -0.37
CA LEU A 76 -16.12 -1.73 0.74
C LEU A 76 -14.74 -1.46 1.38
N ASP A 77 -13.76 -0.96 0.63
CA ASP A 77 -12.47 -0.52 1.17
C ASP A 77 -12.61 0.62 2.18
N ASN A 78 -13.47 1.60 1.91
CA ASN A 78 -13.75 2.71 2.83
C ASN A 78 -14.55 2.26 4.04
N VAL A 79 -15.49 1.33 3.87
CA VAL A 79 -16.22 0.71 5.01
C VAL A 79 -15.21 0.05 5.96
N HIS A 80 -14.22 -0.67 5.43
CA HIS A 80 -13.13 -1.24 6.21
C HIS A 80 -12.21 -0.17 6.82
N ALA A 81 -11.92 0.91 6.10
CA ALA A 81 -11.16 2.05 6.65
C ALA A 81 -11.85 2.65 7.88
N GLN A 82 -13.19 2.81 7.84
CA GLN A 82 -14.00 3.29 8.96
C GLN A 82 -14.00 2.30 10.13
N ALA A 83 -13.80 1.02 9.87
CA ALA A 83 -13.60 -0.03 10.87
C ALA A 83 -12.14 -0.16 11.35
N ASN A 84 -11.26 0.78 11.00
CA ASN A 84 -9.85 0.81 11.36
C ASN A 84 -9.06 -0.41 10.85
N VAL A 85 -9.43 -0.93 9.66
CA VAL A 85 -8.69 -1.97 8.94
C VAL A 85 -7.72 -1.28 7.98
N GLU A 86 -6.42 -1.53 8.13
CA GLU A 86 -5.36 -0.92 7.34
C GLU A 86 -5.17 -1.64 6.00
N CYS A 87 -4.55 -0.97 5.02
CA CYS A 87 -4.34 -1.56 3.68
C CYS A 87 -3.65 -2.92 3.72
N LYS A 88 -2.68 -3.09 4.64
CA LYS A 88 -1.87 -4.32 4.74
C LYS A 88 -2.53 -5.45 5.53
N ASP A 89 -3.66 -5.20 6.18
CA ASP A 89 -4.47 -6.28 6.75
C ASP A 89 -5.03 -7.20 5.64
N CYS A 90 -5.26 -6.62 4.45
CA CYS A 90 -5.58 -7.37 3.23
C CYS A 90 -4.35 -7.54 2.31
N HIS A 91 -3.59 -6.48 2.06
CA HIS A 91 -2.40 -6.47 1.20
C HIS A 91 -1.12 -6.84 1.97
N ASN A 92 -1.08 -8.04 2.55
CA ASN A 92 0.07 -8.51 3.30
C ASN A 92 1.19 -9.05 2.39
N TYR A 93 1.84 -8.13 1.68
CA TYR A 93 3.04 -8.46 0.90
C TYR A 93 4.28 -8.43 1.79
N PRO A 94 5.27 -9.32 1.57
CA PRO A 94 6.53 -9.22 2.28
C PRO A 94 7.28 -7.96 1.84
N VAL A 95 8.05 -7.38 2.75
CA VAL A 95 8.83 -6.14 2.51
C VAL A 95 9.71 -6.22 1.25
N SER A 96 10.25 -7.41 0.94
CA SER A 96 11.02 -7.62 -0.30
C SER A 96 10.20 -7.39 -1.58
N SER A 97 8.91 -7.73 -1.56
CA SER A 97 7.98 -7.50 -2.68
C SER A 97 7.56 -6.04 -2.77
N GLU A 98 7.42 -5.35 -1.63
CA GLU A 98 7.18 -3.90 -1.62
C GLU A 98 8.36 -3.14 -2.25
N ILE A 99 9.59 -3.51 -1.86
CA ILE A 99 10.81 -2.92 -2.42
C ILE A 99 10.90 -3.18 -3.93
N SER A 100 10.69 -4.42 -4.36
CA SER A 100 10.77 -4.76 -5.79
C SER A 100 9.67 -4.07 -6.61
N SER A 101 8.47 -3.92 -6.06
CA SER A 101 7.38 -3.14 -6.66
C SER A 101 7.77 -1.67 -6.83
N GLY A 102 8.35 -1.05 -5.81
CA GLY A 102 8.83 0.33 -5.88
C GLY A 102 9.93 0.54 -6.93
N ILE A 103 10.88 -0.39 -7.03
CA ILE A 103 11.91 -0.37 -8.08
C ILE A 103 11.27 -0.50 -9.47
N ASN A 104 10.34 -1.45 -9.62
CA ASN A 104 9.63 -1.66 -10.89
C ASN A 104 8.83 -0.42 -11.30
N TYR A 105 8.19 0.27 -10.36
CA TYR A 105 7.50 1.52 -10.62
C TYR A 105 8.43 2.60 -11.17
N VAL A 106 9.57 2.83 -10.52
CA VAL A 106 10.58 3.81 -10.97
C VAL A 106 11.14 3.45 -12.35
N LEU A 107 11.35 2.17 -12.61
CA LEU A 107 11.87 1.68 -13.89
C LEU A 107 10.80 1.57 -14.99
N GLY A 108 9.51 1.77 -14.69
CA GLY A 108 8.42 1.56 -15.64
C GLY A 108 8.10 0.08 -15.94
N ASN A 109 8.60 -0.85 -15.13
CA ASN A 109 8.49 -2.30 -15.33
C ASN A 109 7.24 -2.89 -14.64
N TYR A 110 6.06 -2.42 -14.98
CA TYR A 110 4.80 -2.91 -14.41
C TYR A 110 3.72 -3.11 -15.48
N LYS A 111 2.71 -3.91 -15.16
CA LYS A 111 1.57 -4.17 -16.03
C LYS A 111 0.34 -3.45 -15.50
N VAL A 112 -0.35 -2.76 -16.41
CA VAL A 112 -1.62 -2.08 -16.17
C VAL A 112 -2.63 -2.51 -17.23
N ASN A 113 -3.92 -2.31 -16.95
CA ASN A 113 -4.97 -2.44 -17.94
C ASN A 113 -4.96 -1.26 -18.94
N ILE A 114 -5.95 -1.25 -19.85
CA ILE A 114 -6.06 -0.21 -20.90
C ILE A 114 -6.34 1.18 -20.31
N GLU A 115 -6.91 1.25 -19.11
CA GLU A 115 -7.16 2.49 -18.35
C GLU A 115 -5.98 2.91 -17.47
N GLY A 116 -4.84 2.22 -17.56
CA GLY A 116 -3.63 2.54 -16.77
C GLY A 116 -3.72 2.16 -15.28
N GLN A 117 -4.67 1.30 -14.91
CA GLN A 117 -4.88 0.82 -13.55
C GLN A 117 -4.19 -0.53 -13.34
N LEU A 118 -3.75 -0.80 -12.11
CA LEU A 118 -3.24 -2.13 -11.75
C LEU A 118 -4.32 -3.18 -11.96
N LEU A 119 -3.89 -4.36 -12.39
CA LEU A 119 -4.77 -5.52 -12.48
C LEU A 119 -5.32 -5.87 -11.09
N PRO A 120 -6.62 -6.19 -10.97
CA PRO A 120 -7.21 -6.59 -9.70
C PRO A 120 -6.51 -7.80 -9.11
N VAL A 121 -6.37 -7.80 -7.79
CA VAL A 121 -5.98 -8.98 -7.02
C VAL A 121 -7.22 -9.55 -6.34
N SER A 122 -7.32 -10.88 -6.33
CA SER A 122 -8.38 -11.59 -5.61
C SER A 122 -7.81 -12.23 -4.35
N TYR A 123 -8.66 -12.35 -3.33
CA TYR A 123 -8.35 -13.05 -2.10
C TYR A 123 -9.34 -14.17 -1.88
N ASP A 124 -8.88 -15.21 -1.19
CA ASP A 124 -9.73 -16.31 -0.76
C ASP A 124 -10.46 -15.94 0.54
N ASP A 125 -11.56 -16.63 0.83
CA ASP A 125 -12.48 -16.32 1.92
C ASP A 125 -11.81 -16.39 3.30
N GLU A 126 -10.74 -17.17 3.44
CA GLU A 126 -9.96 -17.25 4.68
C GLU A 126 -9.38 -15.89 5.10
N LEU A 127 -9.12 -14.99 4.15
CA LEU A 127 -8.71 -13.63 4.49
C LEU A 127 -9.83 -12.89 5.21
N CYS A 128 -11.05 -12.97 4.68
CA CYS A 128 -12.23 -12.33 5.24
C CYS A 128 -12.57 -12.89 6.63
N PHE A 129 -12.46 -14.22 6.80
CA PHE A 129 -12.76 -14.89 8.07
C PHE A 129 -11.81 -14.54 9.22
N LYS A 130 -10.66 -13.91 8.96
CA LYS A 130 -9.81 -13.36 10.04
C LYS A 130 -10.55 -12.36 10.92
N CYS A 131 -11.51 -11.62 10.35
CA CYS A 131 -12.34 -10.65 11.05
C CYS A 131 -13.82 -11.06 11.09
N HIS A 132 -14.30 -11.76 10.05
CA HIS A 132 -15.70 -12.18 9.92
C HIS A 132 -16.01 -13.58 10.47
N ILE A 133 -15.04 -14.22 11.13
CA ILE A 133 -15.15 -15.48 11.88
C ILE A 133 -15.39 -16.72 11.00
N SER A 134 -16.53 -16.81 10.31
CA SER A 134 -16.89 -17.92 9.41
C SER A 134 -18.09 -17.56 8.53
N TYR A 135 -18.32 -18.36 7.48
CA TYR A 135 -19.50 -18.20 6.64
C TYR A 135 -20.81 -18.28 7.44
N ASP A 136 -20.94 -19.30 8.30
CA ASP A 136 -22.09 -19.46 9.20
C ASP A 136 -22.29 -18.24 10.12
N HIS A 137 -21.22 -17.64 10.63
CA HIS A 137 -21.31 -16.47 11.49
C HIS A 137 -21.87 -15.25 10.73
N VAL A 138 -21.42 -15.04 9.48
CA VAL A 138 -21.93 -13.96 8.63
C VAL A 138 -23.39 -14.23 8.22
N ALA A 139 -23.73 -15.48 7.94
CA ALA A 139 -25.09 -15.91 7.66
C ALA A 139 -26.03 -15.62 8.83
N LEU A 140 -25.63 -15.94 10.07
CA LEU A 140 -26.41 -15.62 11.26
C LEU A 140 -26.52 -14.12 11.49
N SER A 141 -25.44 -13.37 11.26
CA SER A 141 -25.42 -11.91 11.40
C SER A 141 -26.35 -11.17 10.43
N THR A 142 -26.83 -11.86 9.39
CA THR A 142 -27.72 -11.32 8.36
C THR A 142 -29.09 -12.02 8.32
N ASP A 143 -29.47 -12.74 9.39
CA ASP A 143 -30.70 -13.54 9.43
C ASP A 143 -32.01 -12.73 9.33
N LEU A 144 -31.96 -11.44 9.68
CA LEU A 144 -33.10 -10.53 9.62
C LEU A 144 -33.47 -10.11 8.19
N LEU A 145 -32.59 -10.36 7.22
CA LEU A 145 -32.87 -10.06 5.82
C LEU A 145 -33.94 -11.02 5.29
N HIS A 146 -34.95 -10.48 4.61
CA HIS A 146 -36.01 -11.28 3.99
C HIS A 146 -35.45 -12.35 3.04
N ARG A 147 -34.37 -12.01 2.31
CA ARG A 147 -33.57 -12.94 1.52
C ARG A 147 -32.13 -12.84 1.98
N ASN A 148 -31.63 -13.83 2.70
CA ASN A 148 -30.26 -13.78 3.20
C ASN A 148 -29.25 -14.20 2.12
N PRO A 149 -28.37 -13.31 1.61
CA PRO A 149 -27.41 -13.64 0.57
C PRO A 149 -26.34 -14.63 1.05
N HIS A 150 -26.08 -14.67 2.36
CA HIS A 150 -25.13 -15.59 3.00
C HIS A 150 -25.80 -16.90 3.43
N LYS A 151 -27.09 -17.08 3.16
CA LYS A 151 -27.80 -18.34 3.40
C LYS A 151 -28.81 -18.59 2.28
N ASN A 152 -28.28 -19.01 1.13
CA ASN A 152 -29.02 -19.13 -0.12
C ASN A 152 -28.96 -20.58 -0.69
N HIS A 153 -29.69 -20.84 -1.77
CA HIS A 153 -29.80 -22.17 -2.37
C HIS A 153 -28.61 -22.59 -3.24
N ASN A 154 -27.67 -21.69 -3.53
CA ASN A 154 -26.43 -21.98 -4.25
C ASN A 154 -25.30 -22.47 -3.31
N GLY A 155 -25.58 -22.57 -2.01
CA GLY A 155 -24.58 -22.94 -1.00
C GLY A 155 -23.68 -21.75 -0.64
N GLU A 156 -22.42 -22.04 -0.32
CA GLU A 156 -21.42 -21.05 0.06
C GLU A 156 -20.78 -20.47 -1.21
N LEU A 157 -21.22 -19.27 -1.59
CA LEU A 157 -20.58 -18.49 -2.66
C LEU A 157 -19.36 -17.78 -2.10
N GLU A 158 -18.25 -17.75 -2.86
CA GLU A 158 -17.05 -17.00 -2.47
C GLU A 158 -17.39 -15.52 -2.23
N CYS A 159 -16.83 -14.91 -1.19
CA CYS A 159 -17.13 -13.53 -0.78
C CYS A 159 -16.94 -12.55 -1.96
N LYS A 160 -15.86 -12.74 -2.72
CA LYS A 160 -15.49 -11.94 -3.89
C LYS A 160 -16.47 -12.01 -5.07
N THR A 161 -17.43 -12.94 -5.04
CA THR A 161 -18.50 -13.05 -6.05
C THR A 161 -19.38 -11.81 -6.04
N CYS A 162 -19.64 -11.27 -4.85
CA CYS A 162 -20.49 -10.10 -4.63
C CYS A 162 -19.68 -8.90 -4.13
N HIS A 163 -18.70 -9.15 -3.27
CA HIS A 163 -17.99 -8.11 -2.53
C HIS A 163 -16.71 -7.65 -3.23
N ILE A 164 -16.69 -6.39 -3.65
CA ILE A 164 -15.56 -5.76 -4.35
C ILE A 164 -14.96 -4.67 -3.47
N SER A 165 -13.69 -4.81 -3.08
CA SER A 165 -13.03 -3.85 -2.17
C SER A 165 -12.95 -2.44 -2.78
N HIS A 166 -12.28 -2.32 -3.93
CA HIS A 166 -12.03 -1.04 -4.61
C HIS A 166 -13.01 -0.78 -5.77
N GLY A 167 -14.31 -0.94 -5.54
CA GLY A 167 -15.32 -0.72 -6.59
C GLY A 167 -16.75 -1.05 -6.21
N GLU A 168 -17.63 -0.95 -7.20
CA GLU A 168 -19.05 -1.26 -7.06
C GLU A 168 -19.25 -2.75 -6.75
N GLN A 169 -20.21 -3.03 -5.88
CA GLN A 169 -20.58 -4.40 -5.51
C GLN A 169 -21.36 -5.06 -6.64
N ILE A 170 -21.28 -6.38 -6.70
CA ILE A 170 -21.98 -7.18 -7.70
C ILE A 170 -23.26 -7.75 -7.07
N ASP A 171 -24.41 -7.37 -7.61
CA ASP A 171 -25.68 -8.00 -7.28
C ASP A 171 -25.84 -9.30 -8.08
N TYR A 172 -25.22 -10.37 -7.55
CA TYR A 172 -25.25 -11.69 -8.18
C TYR A 172 -26.67 -12.25 -8.28
N CYS A 173 -27.52 -11.98 -7.29
CA CYS A 173 -28.89 -12.49 -7.21
C CYS A 173 -29.76 -11.95 -8.35
N SER A 174 -29.64 -10.64 -8.61
CA SER A 174 -30.35 -9.93 -9.69
C SER A 174 -30.00 -10.39 -11.10
N THR A 175 -28.97 -11.22 -11.27
CA THR A 175 -28.69 -11.86 -12.56
C THR A 175 -29.78 -12.85 -12.98
N CYS A 176 -30.53 -13.40 -12.02
CA CYS A 176 -31.55 -14.42 -12.25
C CYS A 176 -32.94 -14.02 -11.75
N HIS A 177 -33.03 -13.31 -10.63
CA HIS A 177 -34.29 -12.90 -10.01
C HIS A 177 -34.12 -11.62 -9.21
N ASP A 178 -35.20 -10.91 -8.89
CA ASP A 178 -35.16 -9.78 -7.97
C ASP A 178 -34.44 -10.14 -6.66
N ASN A 179 -33.49 -9.30 -6.24
CA ASN A 179 -32.68 -9.54 -5.04
C ASN A 179 -33.47 -9.36 -3.72
N GLY A 180 -34.76 -9.01 -3.80
CA GLY A 180 -35.63 -8.73 -2.66
C GLY A 180 -35.56 -7.28 -2.19
N GLY A 181 -35.21 -6.33 -3.06
CA GLY A 181 -35.01 -4.92 -2.72
C GLY A 181 -33.83 -4.68 -1.78
N GLN A 182 -32.85 -5.60 -1.77
CA GLN A 182 -31.67 -5.46 -0.94
C GLN A 182 -30.74 -4.39 -1.50
N ARG A 183 -30.21 -3.58 -0.59
CA ARG A 183 -29.21 -2.59 -0.91
C ARG A 183 -27.83 -3.22 -0.82
N MET A 184 -26.98 -2.94 -1.80
CA MET A 184 -25.57 -3.30 -1.76
C MET A 184 -24.76 -2.21 -1.03
N ASP A 185 -23.64 -2.59 -0.41
CA ASP A 185 -22.72 -1.60 0.15
C ASP A 185 -22.23 -0.64 -0.95
N GLY A 186 -22.10 0.64 -0.61
CA GLY A 186 -21.72 1.68 -1.57
C GLY A 186 -22.80 2.12 -2.56
N ASP A 187 -23.97 1.47 -2.57
CA ASP A 187 -25.13 2.00 -3.29
C ASP A 187 -25.51 3.37 -2.69
N GLU A 188 -25.78 4.36 -3.54
CA GLU A 188 -26.15 5.74 -3.18
C GLU A 188 -27.66 6.01 -3.30
N THR A 189 -28.48 5.04 -3.74
CA THR A 189 -29.93 5.22 -3.86
C THR A 189 -30.53 5.72 -2.54
N ALA A 190 -31.49 6.64 -2.56
CA ALA A 190 -32.04 7.18 -1.31
C ALA A 190 -32.72 6.06 -0.49
N ARG A 191 -32.49 6.02 0.84
CA ARG A 191 -33.21 5.13 1.75
C ARG A 191 -34.69 5.50 1.73
N ILE A 192 -35.52 4.70 1.06
CA ILE A 192 -36.98 4.88 1.10
C ILE A 192 -37.44 4.16 2.37
N ASN A 193 -37.78 4.92 3.41
CA ASN A 193 -38.36 4.42 4.65
C ASN A 193 -39.75 3.82 4.42
#